data_AF-J9G7C2-F1
#
_entry.id   AF-J9G7C2-F1
#
_cell.length_a   1.000
_cell.length_b   1.000
_cell.length_c   1.000
_cell.angle_alpha   90.00
_cell.angle_beta   90.00
_cell.angle_gamma   90.00
#
_symmetry.space_group_name_H-M   'P 1'
#
loop_
_entity.id
_entity.type
_entity.pdbx_description
1 polymer ?
#
loop_
_entity_poly.entity_id
_entity_poly.type
_entity_poly.pdbx_seq_one_letter_code
_entity_poly.pdbx_strand_id
1 'polypeptide(L)'
;NAAAMESLGASGVSTLLFAPAEPLSDAARAYIAMGEKLQIDARYKCRKRSPWWKVPLPPVPDAFITYMNSFGPNICGNEVSVPSLNCCHGIRFHDELRERGCAYLPMASFNSATLLSAELIGRSYGGGIQKLEPREAARLAVPSPCVIDTVQGRLSSARDEFDALLSRGEYETASELVDGIVLSGAMGLGDEEIGVIRGACKKMRDRRRNRVKAR
;
A
#
# COMPACT_ATOMS: atom_id res chain seq x y z
N ASN A 1 -18.60 18.51 2.96
CA ASN A 1 -17.37 18.49 2.14
C ASN A 1 -17.37 19.47 0.96
N ALA A 2 -18.42 19.59 0.15
CA ALA A 2 -18.45 20.54 -0.99
C ALA A 2 -18.30 22.03 -0.57
N ALA A 3 -19.06 22.48 0.44
CA ALA A 3 -19.01 23.87 0.92
C ALA A 3 -17.63 24.30 1.44
N ALA A 4 -16.84 23.36 2.01
CA ALA A 4 -15.48 23.65 2.46
C ALA A 4 -14.52 23.86 1.27
N MET A 5 -14.69 23.09 0.19
CA MET A 5 -13.89 23.23 -1.04
C MET A 5 -14.26 24.51 -1.81
N GLU A 6 -15.53 24.90 -1.80
CA GLU A 6 -15.98 26.17 -2.40
C GLU A 6 -15.41 27.38 -1.65
N SER A 7 -15.44 27.36 -0.32
CA SER A 7 -14.84 28.42 0.51
C SER A 7 -13.33 28.57 0.28
N LEU A 8 -12.61 27.45 0.11
CA LEU A 8 -11.17 27.46 -0.21
C LEU A 8 -10.91 27.95 -1.65
N GLY A 9 -11.75 27.56 -2.60
CA GLY A 9 -11.67 28.07 -3.97
C GLY A 9 -11.87 29.59 -4.01
N ALA A 10 -12.83 30.12 -3.25
CA ALA A 10 -13.09 31.55 -3.15
C ALA A 10 -11.93 32.34 -2.50
N SER A 11 -11.11 31.71 -1.66
CA SER A 11 -9.89 32.31 -1.11
C SER A 11 -8.66 32.16 -2.02
N GLY A 12 -8.83 31.68 -3.25
CA GLY A 12 -7.77 31.54 -4.25
C GLY A 12 -6.94 30.27 -4.11
N VAL A 13 -7.36 29.32 -3.26
CA VAL A 13 -6.70 28.02 -3.13
C VAL A 13 -7.15 27.10 -4.26
N SER A 14 -6.21 26.43 -4.93
CA SER A 14 -6.52 25.43 -5.95
C SER A 14 -7.23 24.22 -5.35
N THR A 15 -8.54 24.10 -5.57
CA THR A 15 -9.38 22.99 -5.08
C THR A 15 -9.87 22.04 -6.17
N LEU A 16 -9.57 22.35 -7.43
CA LEU A 16 -9.98 21.56 -8.59
C LEU A 16 -8.78 20.88 -9.23
N LEU A 17 -8.97 19.63 -9.68
CA LEU A 17 -8.01 18.89 -10.47
C LEU A 17 -8.36 19.04 -11.96
N PHE A 18 -7.39 19.45 -12.78
CA PHE A 18 -7.57 19.46 -14.24
C PHE A 18 -7.58 18.03 -14.78
N ALA A 19 -8.79 17.50 -15.03
CA ALA A 19 -9.04 16.19 -15.61
C ALA A 19 -10.14 16.29 -16.69
N PRO A 20 -9.84 16.88 -17.86
CA PRO A 20 -10.83 17.11 -18.90
C PRO A 20 -11.33 15.79 -19.52
N ALA A 21 -12.62 15.73 -19.83
CA ALA A 21 -13.18 14.67 -20.66
C ALA A 21 -12.81 14.87 -22.13
N GLU A 22 -12.94 13.80 -22.92
CA GLU A 22 -12.81 13.85 -24.38
C GLU A 22 -14.21 13.73 -25.01
N PRO A 23 -14.57 14.57 -25.99
CA PRO A 23 -13.75 15.62 -26.61
C PRO A 23 -13.53 16.84 -25.69
N LEU A 24 -12.38 17.52 -25.87
CA LEU A 24 -12.02 18.68 -25.05
C LEU A 24 -13.03 19.83 -25.22
N SER A 25 -13.33 20.56 -24.13
CA SER A 25 -14.06 21.83 -24.19
C SER A 25 -13.15 22.98 -24.65
N ASP A 26 -13.73 24.11 -25.05
CA ASP A 26 -12.96 25.31 -25.39
C ASP A 26 -12.11 25.81 -24.21
N ALA A 27 -12.66 25.75 -22.99
CA ALA A 27 -11.94 26.11 -21.78
C ALA A 27 -10.73 25.18 -21.55
N ALA A 28 -10.88 23.86 -21.77
CA ALA A 28 -9.78 22.92 -21.66
C ALA A 28 -8.69 23.17 -22.71
N ARG A 29 -9.08 23.45 -23.96
CA ARG A 29 -8.14 23.85 -25.03
C ARG A 29 -7.37 25.11 -24.68
N ALA A 30 -8.06 26.14 -24.18
CA ALA A 30 -7.43 27.39 -23.76
C ALA A 30 -6.43 27.18 -22.61
N TYR A 31 -6.77 26.33 -21.63
CA TYR A 31 -5.87 25.98 -20.53
C TYR A 31 -4.62 25.23 -21.00
N ILE A 32 -4.77 24.29 -21.94
CA ILE A 32 -3.65 23.58 -22.57
C ILE A 32 -2.75 24.56 -23.33
N ALA A 33 -3.32 25.43 -24.18
CA ALA A 33 -2.57 26.43 -24.93
C ALA A 33 -1.82 27.42 -24.02
N MET A 34 -2.40 27.77 -22.87
CA MET A 34 -1.70 28.56 -21.84
C MET A 34 -0.48 27.82 -21.30
N GLY A 35 -0.60 26.51 -21.03
CA GLY A 35 0.52 25.69 -20.59
C GLY A 35 1.66 25.61 -21.61
N GLU A 36 1.35 25.57 -22.90
CA GLU A 36 2.32 25.60 -24.00
C GLU A 36 3.05 26.95 -24.09
N LYS A 37 2.31 28.08 -23.95
CA LYS A 37 2.93 29.41 -23.86
C LYS A 37 3.89 29.52 -22.67
N LEU A 38 3.59 28.83 -21.56
CA LEU A 38 4.43 28.76 -20.36
C LEU A 38 5.52 27.67 -20.44
N GLN A 39 5.67 27.00 -21.58
CA GLN A 39 6.66 25.93 -21.82
C GLN A 39 6.54 24.78 -20.81
N ILE A 40 5.32 24.51 -20.31
CA ILE A 40 5.06 23.42 -19.36
C ILE A 40 5.17 22.07 -20.07
N ASP A 41 4.73 21.99 -21.32
CA ASP A 41 4.85 20.85 -22.23
C ASP A 41 6.31 20.38 -22.37
N ALA A 42 7.27 21.31 -22.41
CA ALA A 42 8.70 21.02 -22.51
C ALA A 42 9.35 20.50 -21.20
N ARG A 43 8.66 20.60 -20.04
CA ARG A 43 9.22 20.17 -18.75
C ARG A 43 9.38 18.64 -18.69
N TYR A 44 10.33 18.17 -17.87
CA TYR A 44 10.77 16.77 -17.84
C TYR A 44 9.66 15.70 -17.84
N LYS A 45 8.60 15.87 -17.03
CA LYS A 45 7.49 14.91 -16.96
C LYS A 45 6.51 15.06 -18.13
N CYS A 46 6.22 16.29 -18.56
CA CYS A 46 5.26 16.57 -19.62
C CYS A 46 5.79 16.17 -21.00
N ARG A 47 7.07 16.45 -21.29
CA ARG A 47 7.71 16.09 -22.58
C ARG A 47 7.78 14.59 -22.86
N LYS A 48 7.62 13.77 -21.82
CA LYS A 48 7.63 12.30 -21.91
C LYS A 48 6.22 11.70 -22.00
N ARG A 49 5.16 12.52 -21.99
CA ARG A 49 3.76 12.07 -22.06
C ARG A 49 3.18 12.42 -23.41
N SER A 50 2.28 11.56 -23.89
CA SER A 50 1.47 11.82 -25.07
C SER A 50 0.00 11.52 -24.75
N PRO A 51 -0.90 12.52 -24.74
CA PRO A 51 -0.60 13.95 -24.83
C PRO A 51 0.10 14.48 -23.55
N TRP A 52 0.85 15.59 -23.67
CA TRP A 52 1.73 16.09 -22.59
C TRP A 52 0.99 16.44 -21.29
N TRP A 53 -0.27 16.89 -21.42
CA TRP A 53 -1.13 17.36 -20.34
C TRP A 53 -1.91 16.25 -19.64
N LYS A 54 -1.96 15.02 -20.19
CA LYS A 54 -2.68 13.90 -19.61
C LYS A 54 -1.75 13.06 -18.75
N VAL A 55 -2.10 12.87 -17.47
CA VAL A 55 -1.36 11.94 -16.60
C VAL A 55 -1.84 10.53 -16.92
N PRO A 56 -0.96 9.63 -17.41
CA PRO A 56 -1.34 8.24 -17.62
C PRO A 56 -1.64 7.61 -16.26
N LEU A 57 -2.83 7.02 -16.15
CA LEU A 57 -3.22 6.27 -14.97
C LEU A 57 -2.88 4.79 -15.19
N PRO A 58 -2.26 4.11 -14.21
CA PRO A 58 -2.11 2.67 -14.27
C PRO A 58 -3.49 2.00 -14.23
N PRO A 59 -3.60 0.73 -14.64
CA PRO A 59 -4.81 -0.05 -14.44
C PRO A 59 -5.26 -0.01 -12.98
N VAL A 60 -6.58 -0.07 -12.75
CA VAL A 60 -7.15 -0.20 -11.41
C VAL A 60 -6.57 -1.46 -10.76
N PRO A 61 -5.96 -1.35 -9.57
CA PRO A 61 -5.40 -2.51 -8.89
C PRO A 61 -6.48 -3.31 -8.17
N ASP A 62 -6.20 -4.59 -7.91
CA ASP A 62 -7.08 -5.48 -7.15
C ASP A 62 -6.93 -5.25 -5.62
N ALA A 63 -5.75 -4.81 -5.19
CA ALA A 63 -5.44 -4.45 -3.82
C ALA A 63 -4.38 -3.35 -3.75
N PHE A 64 -4.22 -2.72 -2.60
CA PHE A 64 -3.19 -1.73 -2.30
C PHE A 64 -2.21 -2.28 -1.28
N ILE A 65 -0.96 -1.85 -1.36
CA ILE A 65 0.04 -2.01 -0.30
C ILE A 65 0.62 -0.66 0.10
N THR A 66 0.75 -0.44 1.40
CA THR A 66 1.37 0.78 1.93
C THR A 66 2.87 0.76 1.70
N TYR A 67 3.40 1.87 1.17
CA TYR A 67 4.80 1.98 0.77
C TYR A 67 5.67 2.78 1.75
N MET A 68 5.09 3.50 2.70
CA MET A 68 5.78 4.23 3.77
C MET A 68 5.16 3.83 5.11
N ASN A 69 5.93 3.14 5.94
CA ASN A 69 5.41 2.41 7.09
C ASN A 69 6.21 2.71 8.37
N SER A 70 5.50 2.91 9.49
CA SER A 70 6.10 3.00 10.83
C SER A 70 6.26 1.62 11.48
N PHE A 71 5.25 0.74 11.34
CA PHE A 71 5.23 -0.63 11.85
C PHE A 71 5.69 -1.63 10.78
N GLY A 72 4.95 -1.74 9.68
CA GLY A 72 5.23 -2.60 8.53
C GLY A 72 4.17 -2.36 7.43
N PRO A 73 4.31 -2.98 6.25
CA PRO A 73 3.33 -2.81 5.17
C PRO A 73 1.98 -3.43 5.55
N ASN A 74 0.91 -2.79 5.11
CA ASN A 74 -0.44 -3.30 5.19
C ASN A 74 -1.00 -3.44 3.76
N ILE A 75 -1.71 -4.54 3.50
CA ILE A 75 -2.38 -4.82 2.24
C ILE A 75 -3.88 -4.65 2.45
N CYS A 76 -4.56 -3.98 1.51
CA CYS A 76 -6.01 -3.77 1.57
C CYS A 76 -6.64 -4.06 0.20
N GLY A 77 -7.71 -4.85 0.17
CA GLY A 77 -8.46 -5.11 -1.07
C GLY A 77 -9.09 -3.85 -1.65
N ASN A 78 -9.25 -3.79 -2.98
CA ASN A 78 -9.87 -2.67 -3.69
C ASN A 78 -11.28 -3.02 -4.20
N GLU A 79 -12.19 -3.34 -3.29
CA GLU A 79 -13.55 -3.80 -3.62
C GLU A 79 -14.35 -2.75 -4.42
N VAL A 80 -14.08 -1.47 -4.19
CA VAL A 80 -14.73 -0.35 -4.88
C VAL A 80 -14.07 0.01 -6.22
N SER A 81 -13.06 -0.74 -6.66
CA SER A 81 -12.40 -0.57 -7.97
C SER A 81 -11.87 0.85 -8.22
N VAL A 82 -11.29 1.50 -7.20
CA VAL A 82 -10.76 2.86 -7.35
C VAL A 82 -9.32 2.86 -7.87
N PRO A 83 -8.91 3.84 -8.70
CA PRO A 83 -7.51 3.95 -9.14
C PRO A 83 -6.55 4.23 -7.99
N SER A 84 -5.30 3.75 -8.11
CA SER A 84 -4.23 4.12 -7.19
C SER A 84 -3.73 5.54 -7.45
N LEU A 85 -3.57 6.31 -6.39
CA LEU A 85 -2.74 7.52 -6.40
C LEU A 85 -1.29 7.16 -6.05
N ASN A 86 -0.44 8.18 -5.86
CA ASN A 86 0.98 8.03 -5.54
C ASN A 86 1.28 7.79 -4.04
N CYS A 87 0.26 7.50 -3.22
CA CYS A 87 0.38 7.28 -1.77
C CYS A 87 0.43 5.78 -1.38
N CYS A 88 0.22 4.88 -2.33
CA CYS A 88 0.31 3.44 -2.17
C CYS A 88 0.80 2.80 -3.48
N HIS A 89 1.11 1.51 -3.43
CA HIS A 89 1.35 0.71 -4.63
C HIS A 89 0.14 -0.19 -4.90
N GLY A 90 -0.21 -0.34 -6.17
CA GLY A 90 -1.25 -1.25 -6.62
C GLY A 90 -0.71 -2.66 -6.81
N ILE A 91 -1.45 -3.64 -6.29
CA ILE A 91 -1.25 -5.08 -6.53
C ILE A 91 -2.28 -5.53 -7.55
N ARG A 92 -1.83 -6.32 -8.53
CA ARG A 92 -2.70 -7.04 -9.45
C ARG A 92 -2.43 -8.52 -9.31
N PHE A 93 -3.50 -9.28 -9.15
CA PHE A 93 -3.43 -10.73 -9.08
C PHE A 93 -3.57 -11.31 -10.48
N HIS A 94 -2.96 -12.48 -10.68
CA HIS A 94 -3.33 -13.36 -11.78
C HIS A 94 -4.80 -13.74 -11.64
N ASP A 95 -5.51 -13.90 -12.76
CA ASP A 95 -6.97 -14.06 -12.76
C ASP A 95 -7.41 -15.27 -11.91
N GLU A 96 -6.66 -16.37 -11.95
CA GLU A 96 -6.90 -17.58 -11.17
C GLU A 96 -6.68 -17.41 -9.65
N LEU A 97 -5.98 -16.36 -9.24
CA LEU A 97 -5.72 -16.03 -7.83
C LEU A 97 -6.51 -14.83 -7.34
N ARG A 98 -7.24 -14.10 -8.20
CA ARG A 98 -7.81 -12.79 -7.86
C ARG A 98 -8.76 -12.85 -6.67
N GLU A 99 -9.75 -13.75 -6.71
CA GLU A 99 -10.77 -13.87 -5.65
C GLU A 99 -10.12 -14.14 -4.29
N ARG A 100 -9.28 -15.18 -4.22
CA ARG A 100 -8.55 -15.56 -3.01
C ARG A 100 -7.58 -14.48 -2.54
N GLY A 101 -6.84 -13.90 -3.47
CA GLY A 101 -5.84 -12.86 -3.20
C GLY A 101 -6.48 -11.63 -2.59
N CYS A 102 -7.63 -11.20 -3.11
CA CYS A 102 -8.37 -10.07 -2.55
C CYS A 102 -8.94 -10.39 -1.16
N ALA A 103 -9.51 -11.58 -0.98
CA ALA A 103 -10.20 -11.94 0.25
C ALA A 103 -9.25 -12.18 1.44
N TYR A 104 -8.13 -12.88 1.21
CA TYR A 104 -7.34 -13.44 2.31
C TYR A 104 -5.91 -12.91 2.41
N LEU A 105 -5.29 -12.49 1.30
CA LEU A 105 -3.92 -11.98 1.35
C LEU A 105 -3.75 -10.76 2.26
N PRO A 106 -4.70 -9.79 2.33
CA PRO A 106 -4.64 -8.67 3.27
C PRO A 106 -4.32 -9.08 4.71
N MET A 107 -5.08 -10.03 5.25
CA MET A 107 -4.92 -10.49 6.62
C MET A 107 -3.79 -11.51 6.74
N ALA A 108 -3.71 -12.49 5.82
CA ALA A 108 -2.71 -13.55 5.88
C ALA A 108 -1.27 -13.01 5.83
N SER A 109 -1.05 -11.91 5.11
CA SER A 109 0.26 -11.25 5.01
C SER A 109 0.61 -10.38 6.22
N PHE A 110 -0.32 -10.17 7.15
CA PHE A 110 -0.06 -9.44 8.39
C PHE A 110 0.51 -10.37 9.47
N ASN A 111 1.55 -11.13 9.13
CA ASN A 111 2.25 -12.06 10.03
C ASN A 111 3.72 -11.64 10.21
N SER A 112 4.36 -12.15 11.25
CA SER A 112 5.72 -11.78 11.66
C SER A 112 6.79 -12.12 10.61
N ALA A 113 6.62 -13.20 9.83
CA ALA A 113 7.55 -13.58 8.77
C ALA A 113 7.49 -12.60 7.59
N THR A 114 6.29 -12.21 7.16
CA THR A 114 6.09 -11.18 6.13
C THR A 114 6.60 -9.81 6.61
N LEU A 115 6.30 -9.43 7.86
CA LEU A 115 6.79 -8.18 8.44
C LEU A 115 8.32 -8.16 8.57
N LEU A 116 8.95 -9.28 8.96
CA LEU A 116 10.41 -9.41 8.95
C LEU A 116 10.97 -9.29 7.53
N SER A 117 10.37 -9.96 6.54
CA SER A 117 10.77 -9.84 5.14
C SER A 117 10.76 -8.38 4.68
N ALA A 118 9.71 -7.63 5.02
CA ALA A 118 9.63 -6.19 4.73
C ALA A 118 10.78 -5.39 5.35
N GLU A 119 11.20 -5.70 6.57
CA GLU A 119 12.36 -5.04 7.22
C GLU A 119 13.69 -5.38 6.56
N LEU A 120 13.83 -6.58 6.00
CA LEU A 120 15.06 -7.02 5.33
C LEU A 120 15.22 -6.40 3.95
N ILE A 121 14.13 -6.27 3.18
CA ILE A 121 14.17 -5.77 1.81
C ILE A 121 13.87 -4.27 1.70
N GLY A 122 13.12 -3.72 2.66
CA GLY A 122 12.69 -2.33 2.69
C GLY A 122 13.84 -1.37 2.97
N ARG A 123 13.69 -0.14 2.47
CA ARG A 123 14.66 0.94 2.69
C ARG A 123 14.32 1.73 3.94
N SER A 124 15.33 2.11 4.70
CA SER A 124 15.17 3.03 5.83
C SER A 124 15.32 4.47 5.34
N TYR A 125 14.32 5.30 5.61
CA TYR A 125 14.35 6.75 5.41
C TYR A 125 14.43 7.49 6.75
N GLY A 126 14.68 8.80 6.69
CA GLY A 126 14.68 9.69 7.86
C GLY A 126 13.37 9.58 8.66
N GLY A 127 13.44 9.83 9.97
CA GLY A 127 12.31 9.62 10.88
C GLY A 127 12.01 8.15 11.18
N GLY A 128 12.90 7.24 10.78
CA GLY A 128 12.74 5.80 11.02
C GLY A 128 11.66 5.17 10.16
N ILE A 129 11.27 5.77 9.03
CA ILE A 129 10.25 5.22 8.12
C ILE A 129 10.83 4.04 7.33
N GLN A 130 10.06 2.95 7.24
CA GLN A 130 10.31 1.87 6.29
C GLN A 130 9.64 2.22 4.97
N LYS A 131 10.42 2.31 3.89
CA LYS A 131 9.92 2.55 2.55
C LYS A 131 10.07 1.31 1.70
N LEU A 132 8.99 0.93 1.02
CA LEU A 132 8.93 -0.24 0.15
C LEU A 132 8.60 0.21 -1.28
N GLU A 133 9.63 0.42 -2.11
CA GLU A 133 9.44 0.77 -3.52
C GLU A 133 8.93 -0.44 -4.32
N PRO A 134 8.44 -0.29 -5.56
CA PRO A 134 7.81 -1.38 -6.30
C PRO A 134 8.68 -2.65 -6.45
N ARG A 135 10.01 -2.49 -6.62
CA ARG A 135 10.95 -3.63 -6.72
C ARG A 135 11.14 -4.36 -5.40
N GLU A 136 10.93 -3.69 -4.27
CA GLU A 136 11.00 -4.30 -2.95
C GLU A 136 9.66 -4.94 -2.60
N ALA A 137 8.55 -4.26 -2.90
CA ALA A 137 7.21 -4.83 -2.77
C ALA A 137 7.04 -6.14 -3.56
N ALA A 138 7.58 -6.21 -4.77
CA ALA A 138 7.56 -7.42 -5.60
C ALA A 138 8.38 -8.60 -5.03
N ARG A 139 9.23 -8.36 -4.02
CA ARG A 139 10.04 -9.39 -3.36
C ARG A 139 9.57 -9.68 -1.94
N LEU A 140 8.47 -9.07 -1.50
CA LEU A 140 7.91 -9.28 -0.17
C LEU A 140 7.47 -10.75 -0.03
N ALA A 141 7.97 -11.43 1.00
CA ALA A 141 7.52 -12.78 1.29
C ALA A 141 6.09 -12.73 1.83
N VAL A 142 5.17 -13.40 1.17
CA VAL A 142 3.76 -13.52 1.56
C VAL A 142 3.34 -15.00 1.56
N PRO A 143 2.29 -15.38 2.31
CA PRO A 143 1.77 -16.74 2.26
C PRO A 143 1.40 -17.15 0.83
N SER A 144 1.80 -18.36 0.44
CA SER A 144 1.47 -18.91 -0.87
C SER A 144 -0.04 -19.23 -0.97
N PRO A 145 -0.59 -19.38 -2.19
CA PRO A 145 -1.99 -19.77 -2.36
C PRO A 145 -2.36 -21.06 -1.62
N CYS A 146 -1.48 -22.06 -1.56
CA CYS A 146 -1.74 -23.31 -0.84
C CYS A 146 -1.77 -23.14 0.68
N VAL A 147 -0.93 -22.25 1.25
CA VAL A 147 -1.00 -21.91 2.67
C VAL A 147 -2.34 -21.24 2.97
N ILE A 148 -2.77 -20.31 2.12
CA ILE A 148 -4.07 -19.63 2.28
C ILE A 148 -5.22 -20.64 2.24
N ASP A 149 -5.22 -21.62 1.32
CA ASP A 149 -6.27 -22.65 1.24
C ASP A 149 -6.45 -23.44 2.53
N THR A 150 -5.34 -23.78 3.17
CA THR A 150 -5.34 -24.53 4.43
C THR A 150 -5.99 -23.75 5.58
N VAL A 151 -5.91 -22.41 5.55
CA VAL A 151 -6.28 -21.57 6.71
C VAL A 151 -7.41 -20.58 6.43
N GLN A 152 -7.94 -20.51 5.21
CA GLN A 152 -8.94 -19.51 4.82
C GLN A 152 -10.14 -19.47 5.78
N GLY A 153 -10.64 -20.64 6.22
CA GLY A 153 -11.75 -20.70 7.18
C GLY A 153 -11.38 -20.12 8.55
N ARG A 154 -10.14 -20.32 9.02
CA ARG A 154 -9.65 -19.74 10.28
C ARG A 154 -9.42 -18.24 10.15
N LEU A 155 -8.95 -17.77 8.99
CA LEU A 155 -8.84 -16.34 8.70
C LEU A 155 -10.22 -15.66 8.68
N SER A 156 -11.22 -16.27 8.04
CA SER A 156 -12.59 -15.78 8.05
C SER A 156 -13.14 -15.65 9.47
N SER A 157 -12.98 -16.69 10.31
CA SER A 157 -13.47 -16.67 11.69
C SER A 157 -12.79 -15.64 12.58
N ALA A 158 -11.53 -15.28 12.30
CA ALA A 158 -10.75 -14.32 13.08
C ALA A 158 -10.78 -12.89 12.52
N ARG A 159 -11.55 -12.64 11.44
CA ARG A 159 -11.57 -11.36 10.72
C ARG A 159 -11.99 -10.18 11.61
N ASP A 160 -13.09 -10.33 12.33
CA ASP A 160 -13.64 -9.25 13.16
C ASP A 160 -12.70 -8.87 14.31
N GLU A 161 -12.06 -9.88 14.93
CA GLU A 161 -11.05 -9.65 15.96
C GLU A 161 -9.82 -8.93 15.39
N PHE A 162 -9.32 -9.38 14.23
CA PHE A 162 -8.20 -8.76 13.55
C PHE A 162 -8.47 -7.28 13.20
N ASP A 163 -9.63 -6.98 12.62
CA ASP A 163 -10.01 -5.61 12.27
C ASP A 163 -10.16 -4.73 13.52
N ALA A 164 -10.71 -5.29 14.62
CA ALA A 164 -10.79 -4.59 15.89
C ALA A 164 -9.39 -4.27 16.45
N LEU A 165 -8.45 -5.21 16.43
CA LEU A 165 -7.06 -4.98 16.85
C LEU A 165 -6.38 -3.87 16.03
N LEU A 166 -6.54 -3.89 14.70
CA LEU A 166 -5.98 -2.85 13.83
C LEU A 166 -6.59 -1.47 14.11
N SER A 167 -7.90 -1.39 14.37
CA SER A 167 -8.59 -0.13 14.69
C SER A 167 -8.10 0.51 16.00
N ARG A 168 -7.66 -0.31 16.96
CA ARG A 168 -7.06 0.14 18.24
C ARG A 168 -5.56 0.40 18.14
N GLY A 169 -4.93 0.10 17.00
CA GLY A 169 -3.49 0.22 16.80
C GLY A 169 -2.67 -0.89 17.48
N GLU A 170 -3.30 -2.01 17.84
CA GLU A 170 -2.69 -3.18 18.48
C GLU A 170 -2.03 -4.09 17.42
N TYR A 171 -1.09 -3.53 16.66
CA TYR A 171 -0.49 -4.20 15.50
C TYR A 171 0.34 -5.44 15.85
N GLU A 172 1.06 -5.41 16.96
CA GLU A 172 1.78 -6.58 17.46
C GLU A 172 0.82 -7.75 17.72
N THR A 173 -0.24 -7.53 18.50
CA THR A 173 -1.24 -8.57 18.82
C THR A 173 -1.98 -9.05 17.57
N ALA A 174 -2.31 -8.16 16.63
CA ALA A 174 -2.87 -8.55 15.34
C ALA A 174 -1.92 -9.47 14.55
N SER A 175 -0.62 -9.17 14.53
CA SER A 175 0.37 -10.05 13.90
C SER A 175 0.51 -11.39 14.61
N GLU A 176 0.41 -11.41 15.94
CA GLU A 176 0.52 -12.64 16.73
C GLU A 176 -0.67 -13.57 16.50
N LEU A 177 -1.88 -13.01 16.38
CA LEU A 177 -3.08 -13.73 15.97
C LEU A 177 -2.89 -14.42 14.61
N VAL A 178 -2.41 -13.67 13.61
CA VAL A 178 -2.19 -14.20 12.25
C VAL A 178 -1.05 -15.22 12.24
N ASP A 179 0.02 -15.05 13.04
CA ASP A 179 1.08 -16.06 13.18
C ASP A 179 0.52 -17.41 13.63
N GLY A 180 -0.38 -17.43 14.62
CA GLY A 180 -1.01 -18.66 15.11
C GLY A 180 -1.87 -19.36 14.06
N ILE A 181 -2.45 -18.60 13.13
CA ILE A 181 -3.23 -19.13 12.02
C ILE A 181 -2.33 -19.62 10.89
N VAL A 182 -1.38 -18.80 10.45
CA VAL A 182 -0.58 -19.02 9.24
C VAL A 182 0.70 -19.82 9.54
N LEU A 183 1.55 -19.31 10.43
CA LEU A 183 2.87 -19.89 10.69
C LEU A 183 2.76 -21.18 11.50
N SER A 184 1.99 -21.16 12.58
CA SER A 184 1.75 -22.38 13.36
C SER A 184 0.75 -23.29 12.65
N GLY A 185 -0.42 -22.75 12.28
CA GLY A 185 -1.53 -23.55 11.78
C GLY A 185 -1.37 -24.20 10.41
N ALA A 186 -0.65 -23.58 9.47
CA ALA A 186 -0.42 -24.16 8.14
C ALA A 186 1.03 -24.54 7.87
N MET A 187 1.99 -23.77 8.38
CA MET A 187 3.41 -24.05 8.14
C MET A 187 4.03 -24.96 9.22
N GLY A 188 3.33 -25.21 10.33
CA GLY A 188 3.77 -26.12 11.39
C GLY A 188 4.92 -25.61 12.24
N LEU A 189 5.17 -24.29 12.24
CA LEU A 189 6.22 -23.71 13.08
C LEU A 189 5.84 -23.79 14.56
N GLY A 190 6.81 -24.16 15.40
CA GLY A 190 6.67 -24.16 16.84
C GLY A 190 6.77 -22.75 17.44
N ASP A 191 6.35 -22.61 18.70
CA ASP A 191 6.37 -21.32 19.41
C ASP A 191 7.77 -20.71 19.52
N GLU A 192 8.81 -21.55 19.67
CA GLU A 192 10.20 -21.09 19.71
C GLU A 192 10.63 -20.47 18.36
N GLU A 193 10.32 -21.12 17.25
CA GLU A 193 10.65 -20.65 15.90
C GLU A 193 9.92 -19.34 15.58
N ILE A 194 8.63 -19.28 15.90
CA ILE A 194 7.82 -18.05 15.75
C ILE A 194 8.40 -16.94 16.65
N GLY A 195 8.80 -17.28 17.88
CA GLY A 195 9.46 -16.36 18.81
C GLY A 195 10.75 -15.76 18.24
N VAL A 196 11.57 -16.57 17.56
CA VAL A 196 12.79 -16.11 16.86
C VAL A 196 12.44 -15.12 15.75
N ILE A 197 11.43 -15.42 14.93
CA ILE A 197 10.98 -14.54 13.82
C ILE A 197 10.49 -13.20 14.38
N ARG A 198 9.62 -13.22 15.41
CA ARG A 198 9.11 -12.02 16.08
C ARG A 198 10.25 -11.19 16.66
N GLY A 199 11.17 -11.82 17.37
CA GLY A 199 12.34 -11.18 17.96
C GLY A 199 13.23 -10.51 16.90
N ALA A 200 13.49 -11.19 15.78
CA ALA A 200 14.25 -10.64 14.67
C ALA A 200 13.53 -9.45 14.02
N CYS A 201 12.22 -9.56 13.78
CA CYS A 201 11.39 -8.49 13.23
C CYS A 201 11.47 -7.23 14.11
N LYS A 202 11.22 -7.40 15.41
CA LYS A 202 11.30 -6.32 16.40
C LYS A 202 12.68 -5.68 16.42
N LYS A 203 13.75 -6.48 16.44
CA LYS A 203 15.14 -5.99 16.45
C LYS A 203 15.45 -5.15 15.20
N MET A 204 15.01 -5.57 14.02
CA MET A 204 15.20 -4.82 12.78
C MET A 204 14.41 -3.51 12.78
N ARG A 205 13.14 -3.54 13.21
CA ARG A 205 12.30 -2.37 13.37
C ARG A 205 12.88 -1.35 14.34
N ASP A 206 13.35 -1.80 15.50
CA ASP A 206 13.98 -0.95 16.51
C ASP A 206 15.28 -0.33 15.98
N ARG A 207 16.09 -1.10 15.24
CA ARG A 207 17.29 -0.58 14.58
C ARG A 207 16.95 0.51 13.57
N ARG A 208 15.91 0.32 12.76
CA ARG A 208 15.42 1.31 11.80
C ARG A 208 14.96 2.60 12.50
N ARG A 209 14.19 2.48 13.58
CA ARG A 209 13.74 3.63 14.39
C ARG A 209 14.91 4.36 15.07
N ASN A 210 15.89 3.63 15.57
CA ASN A 210 17.02 4.19 16.32
C ASN A 210 18.16 4.75 15.47
N ARG A 211 18.23 4.45 14.15
CA ARG A 211 19.16 5.15 13.23
C ARG A 211 19.01 6.67 13.23
N VAL A 212 17.87 7.16 13.72
CA VAL A 212 17.60 8.58 13.94
C VAL A 212 18.40 9.17 15.10
N LYS A 213 18.64 8.41 16.18
CA LYS A 213 19.27 8.96 17.41
C LYS A 213 20.79 9.12 17.32
N ALA A 214 21.42 8.56 16.29
CA ALA A 214 22.88 8.54 16.11
C ALA A 214 23.38 9.54 15.04
N ARG A 215 22.51 10.40 14.52
CA ARG A 215 22.82 11.51 13.61
C ARG A 215 22.31 12.80 14.22
#